data_AF-A0A483AR88-F1
#
_entry.id   AF-A0A483AR88-F1
#
_cell.length_a   1.000
_cell.length_b   1.000
_cell.length_c   1.000
_cell.angle_alpha   90.00
_cell.angle_beta   90.00
_cell.angle_gamma   90.00
#
_symmetry.space_group_name_H-M   'P 1'
#
loop_
_entity.id
_entity.type
_entity.pdbx_description
1 polymer ?
#
loop_
_entity_poly.entity_id
_entity_poly.type
_entity_poly.pdbx_seq_one_letter_code
_entity_poly.pdbx_strand_id
1 'polypeptide(L)'
;MKKTILIVVALFSLNANAVIYLEFEKLEDATGYVKSGITKCIDARDCMSKVNWAWRTGRAADCARLTMWRKDGDEKAVKIWIRDFRSPYWKAKQEQLIWGYDEED
;
A
#
# COMPACT_ATOMS: atom_id res chain seq x y z
N MET A 1 50.18 -7.71 -7.55
CA MET A 1 49.41 -6.68 -8.32
C MET A 1 48.00 -6.62 -7.76
N LYS A 2 47.65 -5.58 -6.98
CA LYS A 2 46.30 -5.39 -6.42
C LYS A 2 45.41 -4.73 -7.48
N LYS A 3 44.35 -5.41 -7.91
CA LYS A 3 43.32 -4.83 -8.78
C LYS A 3 42.27 -4.17 -7.89
N THR A 4 42.29 -2.83 -7.85
CA THR A 4 41.24 -2.03 -7.20
C THR A 4 40.01 -2.05 -8.11
N ILE A 5 38.97 -2.80 -7.73
CA ILE A 5 37.69 -2.76 -8.42
C ILE A 5 36.96 -1.50 -7.93
N LEU A 6 36.87 -0.48 -8.78
CA LEU A 6 35.98 0.66 -8.55
C LEU A 6 34.53 0.17 -8.69
N ILE A 7 33.81 0.09 -7.58
CA ILE A 7 32.36 -0.08 -7.59
C ILE A 7 31.79 1.29 -7.94
N VAL A 8 31.29 1.42 -9.17
CA VAL A 8 30.53 2.59 -9.62
C VAL A 8 29.24 2.61 -8.80
N VAL A 9 29.17 3.51 -7.82
CA VAL A 9 27.94 3.86 -7.12
C VAL A 9 27.04 4.55 -8.14
N ALA A 10 26.08 3.82 -8.69
CA ALA A 10 24.99 4.42 -9.44
C ALA A 10 24.15 5.24 -8.45
N LEU A 11 24.41 6.55 -8.39
CA LEU A 11 23.47 7.51 -7.81
C LEU A 11 22.21 7.45 -8.68
N PHE A 12 21.17 6.77 -8.19
CA PHE A 12 19.83 6.94 -8.71
C PHE A 12 19.43 8.39 -8.50
N SER A 13 19.42 9.15 -9.59
CA SER A 13 18.79 10.46 -9.65
C SER A 13 17.35 10.30 -9.18
N LEU A 14 17.03 10.86 -8.01
CA LEU A 14 15.64 11.05 -7.59
C LEU A 14 15.01 12.01 -8.60
N ASN A 15 14.27 11.46 -9.56
CA ASN A 15 13.46 12.25 -10.48
C ASN A 15 12.46 13.07 -9.65
N ALA A 16 12.57 14.40 -9.71
CA ALA A 16 11.72 15.35 -8.99
C ALA A 16 10.22 15.30 -9.39
N ASN A 17 9.84 14.40 -10.29
CA ASN A 17 8.49 14.20 -10.81
C ASN A 17 7.91 12.81 -10.44
N ALA A 18 8.47 12.14 -9.44
CA ALA A 18 7.94 10.87 -8.94
C ALA A 18 6.58 11.10 -8.27
N VAL A 19 5.51 10.54 -8.84
CA VAL A 19 4.16 10.54 -8.25
C VAL A 19 3.94 9.22 -7.54
N ILE A 20 3.59 9.27 -6.25
CA ILE A 20 3.16 8.10 -5.49
C ILE A 20 1.64 8.18 -5.31
N TYR A 21 0.96 7.06 -5.50
CA TYR A 21 -0.48 6.97 -5.27
C TYR A 21 -0.87 5.61 -4.68
N LEU A 22 -1.95 5.63 -3.92
CA LEU A 22 -2.58 4.46 -3.32
C LEU A 22 -3.87 4.18 -4.07
N GLU A 23 -3.92 3.02 -4.73
CA GLU A 23 -5.12 2.44 -5.27
C GLU A 23 -5.79 1.56 -4.21
N PHE A 24 -7.11 1.64 -4.13
CA PHE A 24 -7.90 0.83 -3.23
C PHE A 24 -9.06 0.17 -3.98
N GLU A 25 -9.19 -1.13 -3.75
CA GLU A 25 -10.22 -1.99 -4.33
C GLU A 25 -11.15 -2.42 -3.20
N LYS A 26 -12.45 -2.23 -3.37
CA LYS A 26 -13.50 -2.69 -2.44
C LYS A 26 -13.81 -4.17 -2.71
N LEU A 27 -14.25 -4.90 -1.68
CA LEU A 27 -14.90 -6.21 -1.87
C LEU A 27 -16.23 -6.02 -2.64
N GLU A 28 -16.57 -6.99 -3.49
CA GLU A 28 -17.75 -6.90 -4.38
C GLU A 28 -19.08 -6.83 -3.60
N ASP A 29 -19.14 -7.49 -2.45
CA ASP A 29 -20.30 -7.60 -1.57
C ASP A 29 -20.32 -6.57 -0.42
N ALA A 30 -19.25 -5.78 -0.27
CA ALA A 30 -19.19 -4.81 0.81
C ALA A 30 -20.23 -3.69 0.60
N THR A 31 -21.03 -3.41 1.62
CA THR A 31 -22.05 -2.35 1.63
C THR A 31 -21.52 -1.01 2.16
N GLY A 32 -20.28 -0.97 2.64
CA GLY A 32 -19.76 0.19 3.35
C GLY A 32 -19.41 1.41 2.49
N TYR A 33 -18.90 2.44 3.18
CA TYR A 33 -18.82 3.83 2.70
C TYR A 33 -17.65 4.12 1.74
N VAL A 34 -16.76 3.17 1.51
CA VAL A 34 -15.53 3.37 0.73
C VAL A 34 -15.72 2.75 -0.67
N LYS A 35 -15.77 3.61 -1.71
CA LYS A 35 -15.85 3.19 -3.12
C LYS A 35 -14.45 3.08 -3.71
N SER A 36 -14.10 1.99 -4.40
CA SER A 36 -12.80 1.83 -5.08
C SER A 36 -12.30 3.09 -5.78
N GLY A 37 -10.99 3.34 -5.75
CA GLY A 37 -10.41 4.54 -6.33
C GLY A 37 -8.91 4.67 -6.16
N ILE A 38 -8.40 5.87 -6.46
CA ILE A 38 -6.98 6.20 -6.36
C ILE A 38 -6.84 7.51 -5.59
N THR A 39 -5.93 7.55 -4.61
CA THR A 39 -5.52 8.77 -3.93
C THR A 39 -4.04 9.02 -4.13
N LYS A 40 -3.68 10.26 -4.48
CA LYS A 40 -2.27 10.67 -4.50
C LYS A 40 -1.72 10.75 -3.08
N CYS A 41 -0.42 10.52 -2.96
CA CYS A 41 0.34 10.69 -1.73
C CYS A 41 1.52 11.62 -1.97
N ILE A 42 1.93 12.33 -0.93
CA ILE A 42 3.14 13.15 -0.95
C ILE A 42 4.36 12.24 -1.13
N ASP A 43 4.39 11.16 -0.35
CA ASP A 43 5.40 10.12 -0.41
C ASP A 43 4.82 8.75 0.04
N ALA A 44 5.68 7.73 0.12
CA ALA A 44 5.27 6.40 0.59
C ALA A 44 4.82 6.41 2.06
N ARG A 45 5.39 7.27 2.91
CA ARG A 45 5.04 7.36 4.33
C ARG A 45 3.64 7.94 4.52
N ASP A 46 3.28 8.95 3.74
CA ASP A 46 1.94 9.52 3.69
C ASP A 46 0.91 8.48 3.21
N CYS A 47 1.23 7.70 2.17
CA CYS A 47 0.41 6.55 1.78
C CYS A 47 0.21 5.55 2.94
N MET A 48 1.28 5.18 3.65
CA MET A 48 1.17 4.27 4.80
C MET A 48 0.37 4.86 5.96
N SER A 49 0.46 6.18 6.19
CA SER A 49 -0.37 6.88 7.18
C SER A 49 -1.87 6.75 6.86
N LYS A 50 -2.25 6.90 5.58
CA LYS A 50 -3.64 6.70 5.11
C LYS A 50 -4.10 5.25 5.28
N VAL A 51 -3.24 4.28 4.97
CA VAL A 51 -3.52 2.85 5.21
C VAL A 51 -3.75 2.59 6.70
N ASN A 52 -2.89 3.11 7.56
CA ASN A 52 -3.01 2.94 9.01
C ASN A 52 -4.27 3.61 9.57
N TRP A 53 -4.63 4.79 9.06
CA TRP A 53 -5.88 5.45 9.42
C TRP A 53 -7.10 4.62 9.00
N ALA A 54 -7.11 4.06 7.79
CA ALA A 54 -8.18 3.19 7.33
C ALA A 54 -8.30 1.94 8.19
N TRP A 55 -7.17 1.37 8.63
CA TRP A 55 -7.10 0.25 9.57
C TRP A 55 -7.72 0.60 10.93
N ARG A 56 -7.24 1.71 11.54
CA ARG A 56 -7.68 2.15 12.87
C ARG A 56 -9.15 2.55 12.94
N THR A 57 -9.70 3.04 11.83
CA THR A 57 -11.10 3.49 11.76
C THR A 57 -12.07 2.40 11.29
N GLY A 58 -11.59 1.17 11.09
CA GLY A 58 -12.40 0.06 10.55
C GLY A 58 -12.75 0.21 9.07
N ARG A 59 -12.34 1.30 8.40
CA ARG A 59 -12.61 1.53 6.98
C ARG A 59 -11.88 0.57 6.04
N ALA A 60 -10.86 -0.12 6.54
CA ALA A 60 -10.19 -1.19 5.81
C ALA A 60 -10.96 -2.51 5.80
N ALA A 61 -12.02 -2.67 6.61
CA ALA A 61 -12.86 -3.89 6.65
C ALA A 61 -13.46 -4.26 5.29
N ASP A 62 -13.83 -3.25 4.50
CA ASP A 62 -14.47 -3.41 3.18
C ASP A 62 -13.48 -3.47 2.01
N CYS A 63 -12.17 -3.40 2.29
CA CYS A 63 -11.15 -3.38 1.24
C CYS A 63 -10.82 -4.81 0.79
N ALA A 64 -10.87 -5.06 -0.51
CA ALA A 64 -10.32 -6.26 -1.12
C ALA A 64 -8.81 -6.17 -1.30
N ARG A 65 -8.29 -4.98 -1.65
CA ARG A 65 -6.86 -4.77 -1.91
C ARG A 65 -6.47 -3.31 -1.78
N LEU A 66 -5.25 -3.08 -1.31
CA LEU A 66 -4.56 -1.79 -1.33
C LEU A 66 -3.26 -1.95 -2.10
N THR A 67 -3.04 -1.12 -3.12
CA THR A 67 -1.85 -1.16 -3.95
C THR A 67 -1.20 0.21 -4.00
N MET A 68 0.07 0.29 -3.60
CA MET A 68 0.85 1.51 -3.76
C MET A 68 1.63 1.45 -5.07
N TRP A 69 1.53 2.51 -5.82
CA TRP A 69 2.19 2.67 -7.11
C TRP A 69 3.11 3.88 -7.07
N ARG A 70 4.22 3.77 -7.79
CA ARG A 70 5.12 4.88 -8.10
C ARG A 70 5.16 5.06 -9.61
N LYS A 71 5.04 6.29 -10.07
CA LYS A 71 5.21 6.67 -11.46
C LYS A 71 6.27 7.76 -11.56
N ASP A 72 7.36 7.48 -12.24
CA ASP A 72 8.45 8.43 -12.48
C ASP A 72 8.28 9.06 -13.86
N GLY A 73 7.84 10.32 -13.93
CA GLY A 73 7.65 11.02 -15.21
C GLY A 73 6.72 10.28 -16.19
N ASP A 74 7.22 9.98 -17.39
CA ASP A 74 6.48 9.29 -18.46
C ASP A 74 6.60 7.76 -18.41
N GLU A 75 7.27 7.22 -17.39
CA GLU A 75 7.42 5.78 -17.24
C GLU A 75 6.10 5.10 -16.85
N LYS A 76 6.07 3.78 -17.02
CA LYS A 76 4.97 2.96 -16.52
C LYS A 76 4.94 3.02 -14.99
N ALA A 77 3.73 3.06 -14.43
CA ALA A 77 3.59 2.95 -12.99
C ALA A 77 4.09 1.58 -12.51
N VAL A 78 4.96 1.59 -11.51
CA VAL A 78 5.53 0.40 -10.89
C VAL A 78 4.84 0.19 -9.54
N LYS A 79 4.41 -1.05 -9.29
CA LYS A 79 3.87 -1.45 -7.99
C LYS A 79 5.00 -1.52 -6.98
N ILE A 80 4.91 -0.75 -5.91
CA ILE A 80 5.95 -0.68 -4.87
C ILE A 80 5.50 -1.29 -3.53
N TRP A 81 4.19 -1.49 -3.33
CA TRP A 81 3.66 -2.18 -2.15
C TRP A 81 2.25 -2.71 -2.43
N ILE A 82 1.89 -3.82 -1.78
CA ILE A 82 0.55 -4.41 -1.88
C ILE A 82 0.12 -5.02 -0.54
N ARG A 83 -1.15 -4.84 -0.22
CA ARG A 83 -1.87 -5.61 0.79
C ARG A 83 -3.15 -6.14 0.18
N ASP A 84 -3.20 -7.44 -0.02
CA ASP A 84 -4.35 -8.14 -0.59
C ASP A 84 -5.11 -8.84 0.53
N PHE A 85 -6.29 -8.33 0.86
CA PHE A 85 -7.15 -8.86 1.92
C PHE A 85 -7.90 -10.12 1.51
N ARG A 86 -7.82 -10.52 0.23
CA ARG A 86 -8.25 -11.87 -0.19
C ARG A 86 -7.23 -12.94 0.18
N SER A 87 -6.00 -12.58 0.54
CA SER A 87 -5.04 -13.57 1.04
C SER A 87 -5.45 -14.03 2.45
N PRO A 88 -5.30 -15.33 2.79
CA PRO A 88 -5.72 -15.83 4.10
C PRO A 88 -5.10 -15.07 5.27
N TYR A 89 -3.82 -14.67 5.13
CA TYR A 89 -3.10 -13.93 6.16
C TYR A 89 -3.73 -12.56 6.45
N TRP A 90 -3.97 -11.77 5.40
CA TRP A 90 -4.52 -10.42 5.57
C TRP A 90 -6.03 -10.45 5.83
N LYS A 91 -6.73 -11.46 5.32
CA LYS A 91 -8.14 -11.72 5.64
C LYS A 91 -8.33 -11.94 7.13
N ALA A 92 -7.54 -12.84 7.75
CA ALA A 92 -7.60 -13.08 9.19
C ALA A 92 -7.32 -11.80 10.00
N LYS A 93 -6.37 -10.97 9.56
CA LYS A 93 -6.09 -9.68 10.19
C LYS A 93 -7.24 -8.67 10.03
N GLN A 94 -7.92 -8.70 8.90
CA GLN A 94 -9.09 -7.84 8.63
C GLN A 94 -10.31 -8.30 9.43
N GLU A 95 -10.53 -9.61 9.55
CA GLU A 95 -11.58 -10.18 10.40
C GLU A 95 -11.34 -9.86 11.88
N GLN A 96 -10.08 -9.93 12.36
CA GLN A 96 -9.71 -9.49 13.72
C GLN A 96 -10.05 -8.03 14.00
N LEU A 97 -9.99 -7.16 12.98
CA LEU A 97 -10.43 -5.77 13.15
C LEU A 97 -11.95 -5.61 13.24
N ILE A 98 -12.70 -6.45 12.51
CA ILE A 98 -14.15 -6.33 12.38
C ILE A 98 -14.83 -6.90 13.63
N TRP A 99 -14.39 -8.07 14.04
CA TRP A 99 -15.05 -8.86 15.08
C TRP A 99 -14.40 -8.67 16.47
N GLY A 100 -13.23 -8.02 16.53
CA GLY A 100 -12.42 -7.95 17.75
C GLY A 100 -11.71 -9.28 18.03
N TYR A 101 -10.91 -9.31 19.09
CA TYR A 101 -10.61 -10.58 19.74
C TYR A 101 -11.83 -10.92 20.58
N ASP A 102 -12.47 -12.06 20.33
CA ASP A 102 -13.12 -12.77 21.44
C ASP A 102 -11.97 -13.28 22.30
N GLU A 103 -11.49 -12.45 23.22
CA GLU A 103 -10.70 -12.91 24.36
C GLU A 103 -11.65 -13.72 25.25
N GLU A 104 -11.87 -14.98 24.90
CA GLU A 104 -12.23 -15.98 25.90
C GLU A 104 -10.96 -16.22 26.76
N ASP A 105 -10.89 -15.51 27.89
CA ASP A 105 -10.02 -15.87 29.04
C ASP A 105 -10.39 -17.25 29.60
#